data_AF-F6FH38-F1
#
_entry.id   AF-F6FH38-F1
#
_cell.length_a   1.000
_cell.length_b   1.000
_cell.length_c   1.000
_cell.angle_alpha   90.00
_cell.angle_beta   90.00
_cell.angle_gamma   90.00
#
_symmetry.space_group_name_H-M   'P 1'
#
loop_
_entity.id
_entity.type
_entity.pdbx_description
1 polymer ?
#
loop_
_entity_poly.entity_id
_entity_poly.type
_entity_poly.pdbx_seq_one_letter_code
_entity_poly.pdbx_strand_id
1 'polypeptide(L)'
;MSKFTPIAVLIGGTGGALGSYHSSSIKPKHKTFNPKLNVRFKDKYKNPLLDLDGDKDIWDAKWNSLKTGKPIHPKLQKAIETKERAEDSKKLHREGCQDIYNSATMATPYFLDFKYYCSKTNKDVIKGNWISANIKDNKKANSKSEWDEPLKDLEKADKKSLGRELLELLRKIDPKTPQKFDDSHREKLKEWCDFISEEFYLGDSSRGVDNAKRFCLKKEAQQPAKKRK
;
A
#
# COMPACT_ATOMS: atom_id res chain seq x y z
N MET A 1 16.84 51.97 -13.72
CA MET A 1 16.68 52.87 -12.56
C MET A 1 15.34 53.57 -12.66
N SER A 2 14.45 53.38 -11.67
CA SER A 2 13.44 54.35 -11.17
C SER A 2 12.35 54.81 -12.18
N LYS A 3 11.04 54.95 -11.89
CA LYS A 3 10.30 55.28 -10.67
C LYS A 3 8.83 54.83 -10.81
N PHE A 4 8.25 54.37 -9.70
CA PHE A 4 6.82 54.45 -9.43
C PHE A 4 6.41 55.91 -9.25
N THR A 5 5.20 56.30 -9.68
CA THR A 5 4.33 57.17 -8.87
C THR A 5 2.85 57.07 -9.30
N PRO A 6 1.91 57.22 -8.35
CA PRO A 6 0.52 56.76 -8.42
C PRO A 6 -0.46 57.86 -8.86
N ILE A 7 -1.68 57.49 -9.23
CA ILE A 7 -2.80 58.42 -9.37
C ILE A 7 -3.75 58.22 -8.20
N ALA A 8 -3.82 59.24 -7.35
CA ALA A 8 -4.92 59.48 -6.44
C ALA A 8 -5.95 60.37 -7.17
N VAL A 9 -7.23 60.02 -7.12
CA VAL A 9 -8.32 60.96 -7.42
C VAL A 9 -9.36 60.88 -6.31
N LEU A 10 -9.77 62.08 -5.95
CA LEU A 10 -10.46 62.53 -4.76
C LEU A 10 -11.94 62.17 -4.69
N ILE A 11 -12.41 62.16 -3.46
CA ILE A 11 -13.79 62.02 -2.97
C ILE A 11 -14.62 63.26 -3.35
N GLY A 12 -15.91 63.07 -3.67
CA GLY A 12 -16.90 64.14 -3.69
C GLY A 12 -18.31 63.61 -3.92
N GLY A 13 -19.09 63.44 -2.84
CA GLY A 13 -20.49 63.02 -2.92
C GLY A 13 -21.47 64.16 -3.17
N THR A 14 -22.67 63.83 -3.66
CA THR A 14 -24.02 64.13 -3.11
C THR A 14 -25.07 64.05 -4.23
N GLY A 15 -26.22 63.42 -3.96
CA GLY A 15 -27.40 63.48 -4.83
C GLY A 15 -28.15 62.15 -4.92
N GLY A 16 -29.20 61.99 -4.10
CA GLY A 16 -29.97 60.73 -3.97
C GLY A 16 -31.09 60.55 -4.99
N ALA A 17 -31.57 59.31 -5.09
CA ALA A 17 -32.95 58.97 -5.44
C ALA A 17 -33.24 57.51 -5.05
N LEU A 18 -34.45 57.29 -4.54
CA LEU A 18 -35.02 56.04 -4.05
C LEU A 18 -35.05 54.92 -5.10
N GLY A 19 -34.78 53.68 -4.69
CA GLY A 19 -34.97 52.51 -5.55
C GLY A 19 -34.61 51.18 -4.87
N SER A 20 -35.56 50.64 -4.10
CA SER A 20 -35.80 49.22 -3.80
C SER A 20 -34.60 48.25 -3.74
N TYR A 21 -34.16 47.91 -2.53
CA TYR A 21 -33.32 46.75 -2.27
C TYR A 21 -34.13 45.46 -2.47
N HIS A 22 -34.05 44.85 -3.66
CA HIS A 22 -34.34 43.43 -3.79
C HIS A 22 -33.13 42.64 -3.29
N SER A 23 -33.15 42.33 -2.00
CA SER A 23 -32.25 41.35 -1.39
C SER A 23 -32.65 39.97 -1.87
N SER A 24 -32.12 39.57 -3.03
CA SER A 24 -32.20 38.19 -3.54
C SER A 24 -31.47 37.29 -2.55
N SER A 25 -32.23 36.73 -1.62
CA SER A 25 -31.79 35.70 -0.69
C SER A 25 -31.34 34.48 -1.50
N ILE A 26 -30.04 34.39 -1.78
CA ILE A 26 -29.40 33.17 -2.28
C ILE A 26 -29.54 32.16 -1.15
N LYS A 27 -30.58 31.33 -1.23
CA LYS A 27 -30.68 30.12 -0.41
C LYS A 27 -29.40 29.33 -0.64
N PRO A 28 -28.63 28.96 0.41
CA PRO A 28 -27.47 28.12 0.23
C PRO A 28 -27.94 26.84 -0.44
N LYS A 29 -27.51 26.63 -1.69
CA LYS A 29 -27.68 25.33 -2.35
C LYS A 29 -27.08 24.30 -1.41
N HIS A 30 -27.93 23.43 -0.86
CA HIS A 30 -27.47 22.23 -0.18
C HIS A 30 -26.45 21.58 -1.11
N LYS A 31 -25.17 21.61 -0.72
CA LYS A 31 -24.14 20.83 -1.40
C LYS A 31 -24.64 19.39 -1.37
N THR A 32 -25.02 18.90 -2.53
CA THR A 32 -25.24 17.47 -2.76
C THR A 32 -23.97 16.76 -2.32
N PHE A 33 -24.06 16.08 -1.17
CA PHE A 33 -23.00 15.25 -0.62
C PHE A 33 -22.66 14.21 -1.68
N ASN A 34 -21.45 14.26 -2.22
CA ASN A 34 -21.00 13.31 -3.22
C ASN A 34 -20.60 12.02 -2.50
N PRO A 35 -21.35 10.91 -2.60
CA PRO A 35 -21.13 9.71 -1.78
C PRO A 35 -19.78 9.03 -2.05
N LYS A 36 -19.09 9.39 -3.14
CA LYS A 36 -17.74 8.89 -3.47
C LYS A 36 -16.62 9.39 -2.54
N LEU A 37 -16.86 10.42 -1.73
CA LEU A 37 -15.88 10.95 -0.76
C LEU A 37 -15.94 10.28 0.62
N ASN A 38 -16.92 9.41 0.87
CA ASN A 38 -17.17 8.77 2.17
C ASN A 38 -16.75 7.29 2.22
N VAL A 39 -15.77 6.86 1.42
CA VAL A 39 -15.24 5.49 1.54
C VAL A 39 -14.37 5.44 2.80
N ARG A 40 -14.81 4.68 3.81
CA ARG A 40 -14.04 4.47 5.04
C ARG A 40 -13.01 3.37 4.83
N PHE A 41 -11.95 3.38 5.65
CA PHE A 41 -10.97 2.29 5.65
C PHE A 41 -11.65 0.94 5.84
N LYS A 42 -12.56 0.82 6.82
CA LYS A 42 -13.31 -0.41 7.07
C LYS A 42 -14.16 -0.92 5.91
N ASP A 43 -14.63 -0.03 5.04
CA ASP A 43 -15.50 -0.42 3.92
C ASP A 43 -14.68 -1.07 2.79
N LYS A 44 -13.44 -0.59 2.59
CA LYS A 44 -12.53 -1.08 1.54
C LYS A 44 -11.56 -2.16 2.02
N TYR A 45 -11.16 -2.10 3.27
CA TYR A 45 -10.07 -2.89 3.85
C TYR A 45 -10.59 -3.70 5.05
N LYS A 46 -11.43 -4.69 4.79
CA LYS A 46 -11.98 -5.57 5.85
C LYS A 46 -10.92 -6.52 6.44
N ASN A 47 -10.02 -7.01 5.60
CA ASN A 47 -9.05 -8.07 5.94
C ASN A 47 -7.67 -7.61 6.46
N PRO A 48 -7.13 -6.43 6.10
CA PRO A 48 -5.79 -6.06 6.52
C PRO A 48 -5.73 -5.37 7.89
N LEU A 49 -6.85 -5.08 8.57
CA LEU A 49 -6.77 -4.61 9.95
C LEU A 49 -6.18 -5.72 10.84
N LEU A 50 -5.20 -5.36 11.66
CA LEU A 50 -4.65 -6.26 12.67
C LEU A 50 -5.71 -6.61 13.70
N ASP A 51 -5.83 -7.89 14.03
CA ASP A 51 -6.66 -8.33 15.14
C ASP A 51 -6.08 -7.74 16.43
N LEU A 52 -6.91 -7.05 17.21
CA LEU A 52 -6.46 -6.38 18.44
C LEU A 52 -5.99 -7.37 19.49
N ASP A 53 -6.63 -8.55 19.53
CA ASP A 53 -6.36 -9.63 20.48
C ASP A 53 -5.50 -10.74 19.86
N GLY A 54 -5.26 -10.67 18.54
CA GLY A 54 -4.42 -11.57 17.76
C GLY A 54 -3.13 -10.93 17.24
N ASP A 55 -2.49 -11.58 16.27
CA ASP A 55 -1.37 -11.03 15.49
C ASP A 55 -0.20 -10.44 16.30
N LYS A 56 0.08 -10.97 17.49
CA LYS A 56 1.07 -10.41 18.42
C LYS A 56 2.42 -10.10 17.74
N ASP A 57 2.92 -11.03 16.94
CA ASP A 57 4.20 -10.88 16.23
C ASP A 57 4.16 -9.75 15.18
N ILE A 58 3.02 -9.60 14.48
CA ILE A 58 2.84 -8.52 13.50
C ILE A 58 2.71 -7.19 14.23
N TRP A 59 1.96 -7.13 15.34
CA TRP A 59 1.90 -5.93 16.19
C TRP A 59 3.27 -5.49 16.67
N ASP A 60 4.09 -6.43 17.16
CA ASP A 60 5.44 -6.11 17.64
C ASP A 60 6.35 -5.65 16.48
N ALA A 61 6.22 -6.25 15.28
CA ALA A 61 6.93 -5.80 14.09
C ALA A 61 6.52 -4.37 13.67
N LYS A 62 5.21 -4.08 13.60
CA LYS A 62 4.71 -2.73 13.27
C LYS A 62 5.07 -1.70 14.34
N TRP A 63 5.07 -2.10 15.60
CA TRP A 63 5.56 -1.26 16.71
C TRP A 63 7.04 -0.90 16.51
N ASN A 64 7.86 -1.87 16.11
CA ASN A 64 9.27 -1.61 15.78
C ASN A 64 9.42 -0.63 14.62
N SER A 65 8.61 -0.76 13.56
CA SER A 65 8.59 0.19 12.45
C SER A 65 8.12 1.58 12.88
N LEU A 66 7.12 1.67 13.76
CA LEU A 66 6.56 2.92 14.27
C LEU A 66 7.61 3.73 15.03
N LYS A 67 8.42 3.09 15.88
CA LYS A 67 9.48 3.76 16.68
C LYS A 67 10.48 4.55 15.85
N THR A 68 10.78 4.09 14.63
CA THR A 68 11.70 4.75 13.70
C THR A 68 10.99 5.58 12.63
N GLY A 69 9.66 5.51 12.61
CA GLY A 69 8.81 6.16 11.64
C GLY A 69 8.55 7.63 11.95
N LYS A 70 7.76 8.26 11.07
CA LYS A 70 7.26 9.63 11.22
C LYS A 70 5.74 9.63 11.03
N PRO A 71 4.97 9.07 11.98
CA PRO A 71 3.53 9.03 11.87
C PRO A 71 2.94 10.44 11.93
N ILE A 72 1.78 10.60 11.30
CA ILE A 72 1.03 11.86 11.29
C ILE A 72 -0.11 11.82 12.30
N HIS A 73 -0.65 10.62 12.60
CA HIS A 73 -1.75 10.46 13.54
C HIS A 73 -1.33 10.80 14.97
N PRO A 74 -2.05 11.70 15.68
CA PRO A 74 -1.64 12.19 17.00
C PRO A 74 -1.41 11.08 18.04
N LYS A 75 -2.24 10.04 18.07
CA LYS A 75 -2.02 8.91 19.00
C LYS A 75 -0.78 8.08 18.66
N LEU A 76 -0.44 7.96 17.38
CA LEU A 76 0.77 7.24 16.96
C LEU A 76 2.03 8.05 17.31
N GLN A 77 1.99 9.38 17.19
CA GLN A 77 3.05 10.26 17.68
C GLN A 77 3.24 10.13 19.19
N LYS A 78 2.13 10.17 19.95
CA LYS A 78 2.15 9.98 21.41
C LYS A 78 2.67 8.59 21.82
N ALA A 79 2.40 7.55 21.03
CA ALA A 79 2.97 6.23 21.26
C ALA A 79 4.50 6.27 21.21
N ILE A 80 5.09 6.97 20.23
CA ILE A 80 6.56 7.14 20.14
C ILE A 80 7.11 7.93 21.32
N GLU A 81 6.45 9.02 21.73
CA GLU A 81 6.85 9.85 22.88
C GLU A 81 6.87 9.06 24.19
N THR A 82 6.02 8.06 24.31
CA THR A 82 5.87 7.22 25.51
C THR A 82 6.60 5.90 25.43
N LYS A 83 7.49 5.70 24.44
CA LYS A 83 8.19 4.43 24.18
C LYS A 83 8.91 3.79 25.38
N GLU A 84 9.35 4.59 26.35
CA GLU A 84 10.00 4.13 27.59
C GLU A 84 9.01 3.40 28.53
N ARG A 85 7.70 3.61 28.34
CA ARG A 85 6.60 2.88 28.99
C ARG A 85 5.96 1.95 27.97
N ALA A 86 6.59 0.79 27.77
CA ALA A 86 6.26 -0.13 26.67
C ALA A 86 4.77 -0.50 26.60
N GLU A 87 4.10 -0.73 27.73
CA GLU A 87 2.68 -1.09 27.76
C GLU A 87 1.77 0.08 27.34
N ASP A 88 1.98 1.28 27.91
CA ASP A 88 1.22 2.49 27.56
C ASP A 88 1.41 2.84 26.08
N SER A 89 2.65 2.70 25.60
CA SER A 89 3.05 3.00 24.24
C SER A 89 2.40 2.06 23.22
N LYS A 90 2.45 0.75 23.47
CA LYS A 90 1.78 -0.26 22.62
C LYS A 90 0.26 -0.09 22.65
N LYS A 91 -0.32 0.28 23.79
CA LYS A 91 -1.75 0.61 23.89
C LYS A 91 -2.12 1.79 22.99
N LEU A 92 -1.36 2.88 23.06
CA LEU A 92 -1.57 4.07 22.20
C LEU A 92 -1.40 3.75 20.70
N HIS A 93 -0.47 2.86 20.34
CA HIS A 93 -0.31 2.37 18.97
C HIS A 93 -1.59 1.66 18.49
N ARG A 94 -2.12 0.70 19.26
CA ARG A 94 -3.37 -0.01 18.92
C ARG A 94 -4.55 0.95 18.82
N GLU A 95 -4.72 1.83 19.80
CA GLU A 95 -5.78 2.84 19.79
C GLU A 95 -5.69 3.79 18.58
N GLY A 96 -4.48 4.23 18.23
CA GLY A 96 -4.26 5.07 17.05
C GLY A 96 -4.63 4.36 15.76
N CYS A 97 -4.30 3.07 15.64
CA CYS A 97 -4.69 2.27 14.49
C CYS A 97 -6.20 2.06 14.40
N GLN A 98 -6.87 1.85 15.54
CA GLN A 98 -8.32 1.72 15.58
C GLN A 98 -9.03 3.02 15.20
N ASP A 99 -8.51 4.18 15.64
CA ASP A 99 -9.04 5.49 15.25
C ASP A 99 -8.93 5.71 13.75
N ILE A 100 -7.78 5.41 13.15
CA ILE A 100 -7.55 5.53 11.70
C ILE A 100 -8.54 4.63 10.95
N TYR A 101 -8.70 3.38 11.39
CA TYR A 101 -9.62 2.43 10.76
C TYR A 101 -11.08 2.88 10.81
N ASN A 102 -11.48 3.47 11.94
CA ASN A 102 -12.83 3.97 12.19
C ASN A 102 -13.09 5.35 11.54
N SER A 103 -12.04 6.04 11.06
CA SER A 103 -12.15 7.38 10.50
C SER A 103 -13.07 7.43 9.27
N ALA A 104 -13.73 8.57 9.09
CA ALA A 104 -14.85 8.73 8.16
C ALA A 104 -14.44 8.70 6.68
N THR A 105 -13.16 8.93 6.34
CA THR A 105 -12.69 9.00 4.96
C THR A 105 -11.27 8.46 4.79
N MET A 106 -11.05 7.63 3.78
CA MET A 106 -9.70 7.20 3.35
C MET A 106 -8.85 8.34 2.80
N ALA A 107 -9.47 9.45 2.37
CA ALA A 107 -8.80 10.65 1.88
C ALA A 107 -8.24 11.52 3.03
N THR A 108 -7.74 10.88 4.08
CA THR A 108 -7.04 11.52 5.20
C THR A 108 -5.53 11.34 5.01
N PRO A 109 -4.70 12.19 5.65
CA PRO A 109 -3.25 11.99 5.65
C PRO A 109 -2.82 10.66 6.33
N TYR A 110 -3.74 9.96 6.98
CA TYR A 110 -3.49 8.73 7.72
C TYR A 110 -3.44 7.47 6.87
N PHE A 111 -3.59 7.56 5.54
CA PHE A 111 -3.47 6.39 4.67
C PHE A 111 -2.10 5.71 4.79
N LEU A 112 -1.02 6.49 4.81
CA LEU A 112 0.33 5.94 4.96
C LEU A 112 0.55 5.37 6.37
N ASP A 113 0.02 6.04 7.40
CA ASP A 113 0.05 5.51 8.76
C ASP A 113 -0.67 4.17 8.86
N PHE A 114 -1.84 4.05 8.20
CA PHE A 114 -2.57 2.80 8.13
C PHE A 114 -1.75 1.70 7.46
N LYS A 115 -1.16 2.00 6.29
CA LYS A 115 -0.33 1.06 5.53
C LYS A 115 0.84 0.55 6.35
N TYR A 116 1.64 1.45 6.91
CA TYR A 116 2.93 1.07 7.50
C TYR A 116 2.83 0.61 8.95
N TYR A 117 1.84 1.07 9.72
CA TYR A 117 1.82 0.83 11.16
C TYR A 117 0.60 0.04 11.65
N CYS A 118 -0.46 -0.07 10.86
CA CYS A 118 -1.74 -0.58 11.36
C CYS A 118 -2.30 -1.78 10.57
N SER A 119 -1.64 -2.12 9.46
CA SER A 119 -2.17 -3.10 8.53
C SER A 119 -1.23 -4.27 8.30
N LYS A 120 -1.83 -5.43 8.04
CA LYS A 120 -1.15 -6.62 7.54
C LYS A 120 -0.82 -6.45 6.07
N THR A 121 0.41 -6.76 5.70
CA THR A 121 0.82 -6.90 4.30
C THR A 121 0.67 -8.36 3.85
N ASN A 122 0.80 -8.59 2.55
CA ASN A 122 0.85 -9.96 2.02
C ASN A 122 2.01 -10.76 2.62
N LYS A 123 3.16 -10.13 2.88
CA LYS A 123 4.31 -10.76 3.51
C LYS A 123 4.05 -11.19 4.95
N ASP A 124 3.25 -10.43 5.69
CA ASP A 124 2.89 -10.74 7.08
C ASP A 124 2.00 -11.99 7.18
N VAL A 125 1.22 -12.30 6.13
CA VAL A 125 0.17 -13.34 6.16
C VAL A 125 0.52 -14.57 5.32
N ILE A 126 1.15 -14.38 4.16
CA ILE A 126 1.50 -15.48 3.25
C ILE A 126 2.66 -16.27 3.85
N LYS A 127 2.37 -17.51 4.26
CA LYS A 127 3.37 -18.46 4.76
C LYS A 127 4.25 -18.95 3.61
N GLY A 128 5.55 -19.05 3.89
CA GLY A 128 6.56 -19.56 2.96
C GLY A 128 7.79 -18.68 2.91
N ASN A 129 8.84 -19.18 2.28
CA ASN A 129 10.08 -18.43 2.11
C ASN A 129 9.95 -17.57 0.85
N TRP A 130 9.82 -16.25 1.01
CA TRP A 130 9.85 -15.32 -0.11
C TRP A 130 11.21 -15.38 -0.82
N ILE A 131 11.20 -15.33 -2.15
CA ILE A 131 12.43 -15.26 -2.93
C ILE A 131 13.02 -13.86 -2.73
N SER A 132 14.25 -13.80 -2.21
CA SER A 132 14.96 -12.54 -1.94
C SER A 132 16.35 -12.51 -2.58
N ALA A 133 16.69 -13.50 -3.41
CA ALA A 133 18.00 -13.57 -4.07
C ALA A 133 18.18 -12.40 -5.04
N ASN A 134 19.35 -11.73 -4.98
CA ASN A 134 19.66 -10.71 -5.98
C ASN A 134 19.96 -11.38 -7.32
N ILE A 135 19.61 -10.70 -8.41
CA ILE A 135 19.83 -11.22 -9.77
C ILE A 135 21.31 -11.51 -10.01
N LYS A 136 22.18 -10.66 -9.45
CA LYS A 136 23.64 -10.71 -9.62
C LYS A 136 24.36 -11.74 -8.76
N ASP A 137 23.69 -12.36 -7.78
CA ASP A 137 24.31 -13.32 -6.85
C ASP A 137 24.59 -14.68 -7.53
N ASN A 138 24.00 -14.93 -8.71
CA ASN A 138 24.13 -16.16 -9.49
C ASN A 138 25.46 -16.27 -10.28
N LYS A 139 26.48 -15.47 -9.94
CA LYS A 139 27.79 -15.45 -10.65
C LYS A 139 28.70 -16.64 -10.32
N LYS A 140 28.32 -17.53 -9.41
CA LYS A 140 28.98 -18.84 -9.31
C LYS A 140 28.55 -19.67 -10.52
N ALA A 141 29.49 -19.90 -11.44
CA ALA A 141 29.27 -20.70 -12.63
C ALA A 141 28.50 -21.99 -12.27
N ASN A 142 27.27 -22.10 -12.79
CA ASN A 142 26.33 -23.23 -12.66
C ASN A 142 25.19 -23.13 -11.61
N SER A 143 25.00 -22.02 -10.88
CA SER A 143 23.77 -21.86 -10.08
C SER A 143 22.63 -21.26 -10.93
N LYS A 144 21.57 -22.05 -11.17
CA LYS A 144 20.31 -21.57 -11.78
C LYS A 144 19.69 -20.51 -10.87
N SER A 145 19.15 -19.43 -11.45
CA SER A 145 18.54 -18.36 -10.66
C SER A 145 17.30 -18.87 -9.94
N GLU A 146 17.09 -18.45 -8.67
CA GLU A 146 15.84 -18.74 -7.94
C GLU A 146 14.60 -18.19 -8.67
N TRP A 147 14.78 -17.18 -9.53
CA TRP A 147 13.73 -16.56 -10.34
C TRP A 147 13.38 -17.32 -11.63
N ASP A 148 14.24 -18.21 -12.10
CA ASP A 148 14.02 -18.91 -13.37
C ASP A 148 12.81 -19.84 -13.28
N GLU A 149 12.60 -20.50 -12.13
CA GLU A 149 11.49 -21.44 -11.96
C GLU A 149 10.12 -20.74 -11.89
N PRO A 150 9.94 -19.68 -11.09
CA PRO A 150 8.75 -18.83 -11.18
C PRO A 150 8.44 -18.29 -12.59
N LEU A 151 9.47 -17.91 -13.36
CA LEU A 151 9.29 -17.45 -14.73
C LEU A 151 8.80 -18.59 -15.67
N LYS A 152 9.27 -19.84 -15.49
CA LYS A 152 8.71 -21.01 -16.19
C LYS A 152 7.26 -21.25 -15.82
N ASP A 153 6.90 -21.07 -14.55
CA ASP A 153 5.52 -21.24 -14.10
C ASP A 153 4.61 -20.14 -14.64
N LEU A 154 5.13 -18.92 -14.78
CA LEU A 154 4.44 -17.77 -15.37
C LEU A 154 4.15 -17.99 -16.85
N GLU A 155 5.14 -18.51 -17.60
CA GLU A 155 5.00 -18.86 -19.03
C GLU A 155 3.85 -19.84 -19.28
N LYS A 156 3.62 -20.76 -18.34
CA LYS A 156 2.56 -21.78 -18.39
C LYS A 156 1.24 -21.34 -17.74
N ALA A 157 1.17 -20.13 -17.20
CA ALA A 157 -0.02 -19.67 -16.49
C ALA A 157 -1.16 -19.29 -17.44
N ASP A 158 -2.40 -19.55 -17.03
CA ASP A 158 -3.57 -18.99 -17.71
C ASP A 158 -3.56 -17.46 -17.58
N LYS A 159 -3.61 -16.76 -18.71
CA LYS A 159 -3.61 -15.29 -18.79
C LYS A 159 -4.73 -14.68 -17.96
N LYS A 160 -5.87 -15.35 -17.83
CA LYS A 160 -7.01 -14.85 -17.03
C LYS A 160 -6.77 -14.89 -15.52
N SER A 161 -5.84 -15.73 -15.08
CA SER A 161 -5.45 -15.87 -13.67
C SER A 161 -4.43 -14.82 -13.20
N LEU A 162 -3.87 -14.03 -14.13
CA LEU A 162 -2.77 -13.10 -13.85
C LEU A 162 -3.24 -11.67 -13.59
N GLY A 163 -2.58 -11.01 -12.64
CA GLY A 163 -2.58 -9.56 -12.50
C GLY A 163 -1.96 -8.88 -13.73
N ARG A 164 -2.19 -7.57 -13.84
CA ARG A 164 -1.79 -6.79 -15.02
C ARG A 164 -0.28 -6.86 -15.26
N GLU A 165 0.50 -6.65 -14.22
CA GLU A 165 1.96 -6.56 -14.26
C GLU A 165 2.58 -7.90 -14.68
N LEU A 166 2.07 -9.01 -14.14
CA LEU A 166 2.49 -10.35 -14.54
C LEU A 166 2.06 -10.72 -15.96
N LEU A 167 0.88 -10.26 -16.41
CA LEU A 167 0.45 -10.44 -17.79
C LEU A 167 1.35 -9.65 -18.76
N GLU A 168 1.77 -8.45 -18.37
CA GLU A 168 2.71 -7.64 -19.15
C GLU A 168 4.11 -8.27 -19.18
N LEU A 169 4.57 -8.87 -18.07
CA LEU A 169 5.81 -9.64 -18.04
C LEU A 169 5.71 -10.88 -18.95
N LEU A 170 4.61 -11.64 -18.85
CA LEU A 170 4.36 -12.81 -19.69
C LEU A 170 4.41 -12.46 -21.19
N ARG A 171 3.87 -11.31 -21.60
CA ARG A 171 3.91 -10.85 -23.00
C ARG A 171 5.32 -10.53 -23.50
N LYS A 172 6.25 -10.24 -22.60
CA LYS A 172 7.66 -9.92 -22.92
C LYS A 172 8.52 -11.17 -23.00
N ILE A 173 8.08 -12.28 -22.38
CA ILE A 173 8.73 -13.58 -22.51
C ILE A 173 8.48 -14.09 -23.94
N ASP A 174 9.55 -14.31 -24.71
CA ASP A 174 9.45 -14.82 -26.08
C ASP A 174 9.12 -16.32 -26.08
N PRO A 175 7.92 -16.74 -26.53
CA PRO A 175 7.52 -18.14 -26.56
C PRO A 175 8.34 -18.98 -27.56
N LYS A 176 9.12 -18.34 -28.45
CA LYS A 176 9.93 -19.01 -29.46
C LYS A 176 11.36 -19.27 -29.02
N THR A 177 11.79 -18.72 -27.89
CA THR A 177 13.15 -18.91 -27.38
C THR A 177 13.13 -19.90 -26.22
N PRO A 178 13.57 -21.15 -26.41
CA PRO A 178 13.59 -22.13 -25.34
C PRO A 178 14.52 -21.67 -24.21
N GLN A 179 13.97 -21.55 -23.00
CA GLN A 179 14.71 -21.58 -21.74
C GLN A 179 15.68 -20.44 -21.42
N LYS A 180 15.67 -19.31 -22.14
CA LYS A 180 16.56 -18.18 -21.83
C LYS A 180 15.79 -16.99 -21.24
N PHE A 181 15.47 -17.06 -19.96
CA PHE A 181 15.14 -15.84 -19.22
C PHE A 181 16.42 -15.00 -19.08
N ASP A 182 16.33 -13.72 -19.42
CA ASP A 182 17.39 -12.76 -19.15
C ASP A 182 17.18 -12.08 -17.78
N ASP A 183 18.16 -11.27 -17.39
CA ASP A 183 18.12 -10.53 -16.12
C ASP A 183 16.99 -9.51 -16.07
N SER A 184 16.52 -8.99 -17.21
CA SER A 184 15.38 -8.06 -17.24
C SER A 184 14.07 -8.75 -16.85
N HIS A 185 13.86 -10.00 -17.28
CA HIS A 185 12.69 -10.78 -16.87
C HIS A 185 12.71 -11.05 -15.36
N ARG A 186 13.88 -11.45 -14.84
CA ARG A 186 14.05 -11.75 -13.42
C ARG A 186 13.87 -10.52 -12.55
N GLU A 187 14.46 -9.38 -12.95
CA GLU A 187 14.33 -8.12 -12.22
C GLU A 187 12.87 -7.68 -12.16
N LYS A 188 12.13 -7.73 -13.27
CA LYS A 188 10.70 -7.37 -13.28
C LYS A 188 9.85 -8.25 -12.37
N LEU A 189 10.11 -9.56 -12.35
CA LEU A 189 9.40 -10.46 -11.44
C LEU A 189 9.75 -10.17 -9.99
N LYS A 190 11.04 -9.94 -9.70
CA LYS A 190 11.53 -9.56 -8.39
C LYS A 190 10.89 -8.27 -7.90
N GLU A 191 10.93 -7.20 -8.69
CA GLU A 191 10.33 -5.90 -8.37
C GLU A 191 8.83 -6.03 -8.07
N TRP A 192 8.13 -6.83 -8.88
CA TRP A 192 6.72 -7.12 -8.64
C TRP A 192 6.49 -7.88 -7.33
N CYS A 193 7.32 -8.89 -7.04
CA CYS A 193 7.26 -9.64 -5.78
C CYS A 193 7.57 -8.77 -4.56
N ASP A 194 8.58 -7.91 -4.66
CA ASP A 194 8.93 -6.95 -3.60
C ASP A 194 7.76 -6.00 -3.35
N PHE A 195 7.18 -5.43 -4.41
CA PHE A 195 6.02 -4.55 -4.31
C PHE A 195 4.81 -5.24 -3.70
N ILE A 196 4.39 -6.39 -4.26
CA ILE A 196 3.16 -7.07 -3.80
C ILE A 196 3.32 -7.59 -2.38
N SER A 197 4.54 -7.91 -1.93
CA SER A 197 4.80 -8.35 -0.55
C SER A 197 4.43 -7.28 0.48
N GLU A 198 4.62 -6.00 0.14
CA GLU A 198 4.38 -4.84 1.01
C GLU A 198 2.99 -4.21 0.81
N GLU A 199 2.19 -4.72 -0.13
CA GLU A 199 0.80 -4.30 -0.32
C GLU A 199 -0.13 -4.92 0.74
N PHE A 200 -1.27 -4.26 0.99
CA PHE A 200 -2.27 -4.72 1.94
C PHE A 200 -2.72 -6.15 1.66
N TYR A 201 -2.86 -6.94 2.73
CA TYR A 201 -3.53 -8.23 2.64
C TYR A 201 -5.03 -8.06 2.46
N LEU A 202 -5.51 -8.20 1.22
CA LEU A 202 -6.93 -8.06 0.88
C LEU A 202 -7.74 -9.35 1.04
N GLY A 203 -7.13 -10.43 1.54
CA GLY A 203 -7.76 -11.74 1.71
C GLY A 203 -7.28 -12.78 0.70
N ASP A 204 -7.50 -14.05 1.03
CA ASP A 204 -7.01 -15.20 0.28
C ASP A 204 -7.57 -15.29 -1.14
N SER A 205 -8.78 -14.78 -1.37
CA SER A 205 -9.42 -14.78 -2.70
C SER A 205 -8.92 -13.66 -3.62
N SER A 206 -7.98 -12.83 -3.17
CA SER A 206 -7.47 -11.74 -4.00
C SER A 206 -6.45 -12.29 -5.00
N ARG A 207 -6.60 -11.89 -6.28
CA ARG A 207 -5.69 -12.32 -7.35
C ARG A 207 -4.22 -12.02 -7.06
N GLY A 208 -3.95 -10.91 -6.37
CA GLY A 208 -2.60 -10.53 -5.95
C GLY A 208 -1.99 -11.54 -4.98
N VAL A 209 -2.77 -12.01 -3.99
CA VAL A 209 -2.34 -13.06 -3.05
C VAL A 209 -2.09 -14.38 -3.77
N ASP A 210 -3.01 -14.80 -4.64
CA ASP A 210 -2.84 -16.04 -5.42
C ASP A 210 -1.61 -16.00 -6.31
N ASN A 211 -1.40 -14.88 -7.00
CA ASN A 211 -0.21 -14.68 -7.83
C ASN A 211 1.06 -14.66 -6.97
N ALA A 212 1.06 -13.99 -5.81
CA ALA A 212 2.23 -13.92 -4.92
C ALA A 212 2.60 -15.31 -4.38
N LYS A 213 1.63 -16.09 -3.92
CA LYS A 213 1.84 -17.49 -3.48
C LYS A 213 2.48 -18.34 -4.57
N ARG A 214 2.09 -18.13 -5.83
CA ARG A 214 2.56 -18.93 -6.97
C ARG A 214 3.95 -18.52 -7.46
N PHE A 215 4.26 -17.22 -7.47
CA PHE A 215 5.45 -16.72 -8.19
C PHE A 215 6.51 -16.08 -7.29
N CYS A 216 6.22 -15.78 -6.02
CA CYS A 216 7.14 -15.07 -5.13
C CYS A 216 7.73 -15.93 -4.02
N LEU A 217 7.29 -17.18 -3.89
CA LEU A 217 7.77 -18.10 -2.85
C LEU A 217 8.78 -19.09 -3.44
N LYS A 218 9.82 -19.40 -2.67
CA LYS A 218 10.73 -20.50 -2.96
C LYS A 218 9.93 -21.79 -2.95
N LYS A 219 10.04 -22.58 -4.02
CA LYS A 219 9.50 -23.94 -4.00
C LYS A 219 10.27 -24.74 -2.97
N GLU A 220 9.57 -25.34 -2.01
CA GLU A 220 10.18 -26.35 -1.15
C GLU A 220 10.66 -27.50 -2.04
N ALA A 221 11.94 -27.85 -1.94
CA ALA A 221 12.47 -29.01 -2.63
C ALA A 221 11.68 -30.23 -2.13
N GLN A 222 10.88 -30.85 -3.00
CA GLN A 222 10.28 -32.14 -2.72
C GLN A 222 11.40 -33.10 -2.40
N GLN A 223 11.60 -33.41 -1.11
CA GLN A 223 12.43 -34.55 -0.74
C GLN A 223 11.77 -35.78 -1.36
N PRO A 224 12.50 -36.59 -2.15
CA PRO A 224 11.94 -37.80 -2.72
C PRO A 224 11.44 -38.67 -1.57
N ALA A 225 10.16 -39.04 -1.64
CA ALA A 225 9.53 -39.94 -0.67
C ALA A 225 10.44 -41.15 -0.48
N LYS A 226 10.96 -41.33 0.75
CA LYS A 226 11.69 -42.54 1.13
C LYS A 226 10.77 -43.72 0.85
N LYS A 227 11.03 -44.46 -0.23
CA LYS A 227 10.43 -45.78 -0.47
C LYS A 227 10.83 -46.64 0.72
N ARG A 228 9.87 -46.93 1.60
CA ARG A 228 10.02 -47.99 2.60
C ARG A 228 10.18 -49.29 1.83
N LYS A 229 11.36 -49.91 1.96
CA LYS A 229 11.57 -51.32 1.63
C LYS A 229 10.90 -52.17 2.70
#